data_AF-A0A3M1GDL3-F1
#
_entry.id   AF-A0A3M1GDL3-F1
#
_cell.length_a   1.000
_cell.length_b   1.000
_cell.length_c   1.000
_cell.angle_alpha   90.00
_cell.angle_beta   90.00
_cell.angle_gamma   90.00
#
_symmetry.space_group_name_H-M   'P 1'
#
loop_
_entity.id
_entity.type
_entity.pdbx_description
1 polymer ?
#
loop_
_entity_poly.entity_id
_entity_poly.type
_entity_poly.pdbx_seq_one_letter_code
_entity_poly.pdbx_strand_id
1 'polypeptide(L)'
;MTPNDPNQDATVENPLVENEEELSPEESFGEMIRSLDPVFQVDSLAANTLAEMGLGEASATPCEDGDMQRLDFSVLHFVLIPEKATWLDFMLEADRASIGKIFEMFSGISEAADEDLEDMLRETMNLIHGSLKSAFKSQGIDVIIPVVPQSVASNLLSHVAGGVSVQSRHLLKVGDISLRMTMIARPSPLVRKKLADIGVANVLAEALKPDDNDEIVLINRGTMINSKLLRKVHDLAEYDSEGRKAAVFEPSPLARLVK
;
A
#
# COMPACT_ATOMS: atom_id res chain seq x y z
N MET A 1 -15.07 80.64 24.33
CA MET A 1 -14.95 79.56 25.31
C MET A 1 -15.94 78.47 24.93
N THR A 2 -15.41 77.26 24.75
CA THR A 2 -15.99 75.98 24.23
C THR A 2 -16.60 76.00 22.82
N PRO A 3 -16.52 74.92 22.02
CA PRO A 3 -16.10 73.54 22.37
C PRO A 3 -15.03 72.89 21.44
N ASN A 4 -14.54 71.74 21.93
CA ASN A 4 -13.79 70.70 21.23
C ASN A 4 -14.48 70.24 19.94
N ASP A 5 -13.68 69.91 18.92
CA ASP A 5 -14.08 69.00 17.86
C ASP A 5 -13.10 67.81 17.84
N PRO A 6 -13.51 66.62 18.33
CA PRO A 6 -12.74 65.39 18.27
C PRO A 6 -13.30 64.51 17.15
N ASN A 7 -12.59 64.38 16.03
CA ASN A 7 -12.80 63.24 15.10
C ASN A 7 -11.63 63.17 14.11
N GLN A 8 -10.59 62.45 14.51
CA GLN A 8 -9.70 61.76 13.56
C GLN A 8 -10.09 60.29 13.62
N ASP A 9 -11.02 59.89 12.75
CA ASP A 9 -11.31 58.50 12.47
C ASP A 9 -10.09 57.89 11.77
N ALA A 10 -9.29 57.16 12.52
CA ALA A 10 -8.34 56.20 11.98
C ALA A 10 -9.15 54.97 11.55
N THR A 11 -9.42 54.86 10.25
CA THR A 11 -9.94 53.63 9.64
C THR A 11 -8.86 52.55 9.75
N VAL A 12 -8.93 51.75 10.80
CA VAL A 12 -8.18 50.50 10.92
C VAL A 12 -8.87 49.52 9.98
N GLU A 13 -8.34 49.38 8.77
CA GLU A 13 -8.69 48.26 7.90
C GLU A 13 -8.29 46.97 8.62
N ASN A 14 -9.28 46.27 9.16
CA ASN A 14 -9.11 44.89 9.60
C ASN A 14 -8.69 44.08 8.35
N PRO A 15 -7.52 43.43 8.34
CA PRO A 15 -7.24 42.44 7.32
C PRO A 15 -8.33 41.39 7.43
N LEU A 16 -9.08 41.18 6.34
CA LEU A 16 -9.93 40.01 6.19
C LEU A 16 -9.00 38.82 6.40
N VAL A 17 -9.10 38.21 7.58
CA VAL A 17 -8.52 36.90 7.85
C VAL A 17 -9.29 35.98 6.92
N GLU A 18 -8.68 35.64 5.78
CA GLU A 18 -9.14 34.55 4.93
C GLU A 18 -9.19 33.33 5.83
N ASN A 19 -10.41 32.90 6.18
CA ASN A 19 -10.62 31.64 6.85
C ASN A 19 -10.16 30.58 5.87
N GLU A 20 -8.94 30.06 6.07
CA GLU A 20 -8.53 28.79 5.47
C GLU A 20 -9.54 27.75 5.95
N GLU A 21 -10.46 27.36 5.07
CA GLU A 21 -11.38 26.26 5.35
C GLU A 21 -10.54 25.01 5.58
N GLU A 22 -10.41 24.59 6.85
CA GLU A 22 -9.81 23.31 7.20
C GLU A 22 -10.62 22.19 6.54
N LEU A 23 -10.05 21.58 5.50
CA LEU A 23 -10.60 20.40 4.86
C LEU A 23 -10.82 19.31 5.90
N SER A 24 -11.91 18.56 5.78
CA SER A 24 -12.12 17.39 6.61
C SER A 24 -10.98 16.36 6.39
N PRO A 25 -10.66 15.51 7.38
CA PRO A 25 -9.63 14.48 7.22
C PRO A 25 -9.83 13.55 6.00
N GLU A 26 -11.09 13.32 5.60
CA GLU A 26 -11.44 12.52 4.44
C GLU A 26 -11.16 13.25 3.12
N GLU A 27 -11.45 14.55 3.06
CA GLU A 27 -11.15 15.39 1.89
C GLU A 27 -9.65 15.58 1.71
N SER A 28 -8.92 15.85 2.80
CA SER A 28 -7.46 15.94 2.81
C SER A 28 -6.80 14.63 2.34
N PHE A 29 -7.33 13.48 2.79
CA PHE A 29 -6.88 12.17 2.31
C PHE A 29 -7.17 11.97 0.83
N GLY A 30 -8.38 12.31 0.37
CA GLY A 30 -8.77 12.20 -1.03
C GLY A 30 -7.90 13.04 -1.97
N GLU A 31 -7.59 14.28 -1.60
CA GLU A 31 -6.67 15.14 -2.37
C GLU A 31 -5.25 14.59 -2.38
N MET A 32 -4.77 14.08 -1.25
CA MET A 32 -3.47 13.42 -1.18
C MET A 32 -3.42 12.23 -2.13
N ILE A 33 -4.42 11.33 -2.14
CA ILE A 33 -4.40 10.18 -3.06
C ILE A 33 -4.48 10.62 -4.53
N ARG A 34 -5.31 11.61 -4.85
CA ARG A 34 -5.36 12.22 -6.19
C ARG A 34 -4.06 12.90 -6.59
N SER A 35 -3.21 13.29 -5.64
CA SER A 35 -1.86 13.80 -5.93
C SER A 35 -0.86 12.68 -6.20
N LEU A 36 -1.07 11.48 -5.63
CA LEU A 36 -0.20 10.32 -5.83
C LEU A 36 -0.48 9.64 -7.20
N ASP A 37 -1.75 9.48 -7.58
CA ASP A 37 -2.14 8.69 -8.76
C ASP A 37 -1.53 9.20 -10.09
N PRO A 38 -1.55 10.51 -10.42
CA PRO A 38 -0.94 11.04 -11.65
C PRO A 38 0.59 11.00 -11.62
N VAL A 39 1.19 10.98 -10.43
CA VAL A 39 2.64 10.98 -10.23
C VAL A 39 3.22 9.59 -10.44
N PHE A 40 2.51 8.55 -10.01
CA PHE A 40 3.01 7.18 -10.15
C PHE A 40 2.53 6.49 -11.41
N GLN A 41 1.40 6.89 -12.01
CA GLN A 41 0.85 6.23 -13.20
C GLN A 41 0.95 4.70 -13.06
N VAL A 42 0.44 4.19 -11.94
CA VAL A 42 0.65 2.80 -11.48
C VAL A 42 0.32 1.80 -12.58
N ASP A 43 -0.75 2.10 -13.32
CA ASP A 43 -1.24 1.37 -14.47
C ASP A 43 -0.22 1.35 -15.63
N SER A 44 0.34 2.50 -15.97
CA SER A 44 1.36 2.66 -17.01
C SER A 44 2.68 2.00 -16.61
N LEU A 45 3.09 2.11 -15.34
CA LEU A 45 4.25 1.39 -14.81
C LEU A 45 4.05 -0.12 -14.90
N ALA A 46 2.88 -0.63 -14.49
CA ALA A 46 2.58 -2.05 -14.58
C ALA A 46 2.56 -2.54 -16.04
N ALA A 47 1.92 -1.80 -16.94
CA ALA A 47 1.93 -2.11 -18.37
C ALA A 47 3.36 -2.10 -18.93
N ASN A 48 4.15 -1.07 -18.66
CA ASN A 48 5.54 -0.98 -19.14
C ASN A 48 6.38 -2.14 -18.59
N THR A 49 6.23 -2.51 -17.32
CA THR A 49 6.92 -3.69 -16.77
C THR A 49 6.53 -4.97 -17.51
N LEU A 50 5.25 -5.18 -17.80
CA LEU A 50 4.80 -6.34 -18.57
C LEU A 50 5.35 -6.32 -20.01
N ALA A 51 5.49 -5.15 -20.62
CA ALA A 51 6.12 -5.03 -21.94
C ALA A 51 7.63 -5.37 -21.88
N GLU A 52 8.34 -4.89 -20.85
CA GLU A 52 9.76 -5.14 -20.61
C GLU A 52 10.07 -6.61 -20.28
N MET A 53 9.08 -7.36 -19.77
CA MET A 53 9.15 -8.82 -19.60
C MET A 53 9.21 -9.58 -20.94
N GLY A 54 9.20 -8.88 -22.08
CA GLY A 54 9.26 -9.48 -23.42
C GLY A 54 7.90 -9.95 -23.92
N LEU A 55 6.82 -9.56 -23.26
CA LEU A 55 5.46 -10.01 -23.60
C LEU A 55 4.87 -9.25 -24.81
N GLY A 56 5.49 -8.15 -25.23
CA GLY A 56 5.06 -7.31 -26.35
C GLY A 56 4.49 -5.97 -25.90
N GLU A 57 3.71 -5.31 -26.75
CA GLU A 57 3.07 -4.04 -26.39
C GLU A 57 1.99 -4.27 -25.34
N ALA A 58 2.13 -3.60 -24.20
CA ALA A 58 1.19 -3.65 -23.10
C ALA A 58 0.35 -2.37 -23.06
N SER A 59 -0.92 -2.51 -22.66
CA SER A 59 -1.82 -1.39 -22.42
C SER A 59 -2.52 -1.55 -21.08
N ALA A 60 -2.83 -0.43 -20.44
CA ALA A 60 -3.67 -0.39 -19.26
C ALA A 60 -4.94 0.40 -19.59
N THR A 61 -6.09 -0.12 -19.18
CA THR A 61 -7.39 0.54 -19.36
C THR A 61 -8.19 0.45 -18.06
N PRO A 62 -8.84 1.54 -17.59
CA PRO A 62 -9.73 1.46 -16.44
C PRO A 62 -10.81 0.40 -16.65
N CYS A 63 -11.14 -0.37 -15.61
CA CYS A 63 -12.14 -1.43 -15.70
C CYS A 63 -13.02 -1.55 -14.43
N GLU A 64 -14.23 -2.09 -14.60
CA GLU A 64 -15.19 -2.35 -13.53
C GLU A 64 -15.13 -3.81 -13.05
N ASP A 65 -15.83 -4.14 -11.94
CA ASP A 65 -15.82 -5.49 -11.35
C ASP A 65 -16.27 -6.61 -12.31
N GLY A 66 -17.07 -6.28 -13.34
CA GLY A 66 -17.62 -7.23 -14.31
C GLY A 66 -16.76 -7.53 -15.54
N ASP A 67 -15.63 -6.83 -15.73
CA ASP A 67 -14.87 -6.89 -16.99
C ASP A 67 -14.01 -8.16 -17.15
N MET A 68 -13.87 -8.96 -16.10
CA MET A 68 -13.26 -10.30 -16.16
C MET A 68 -14.21 -11.34 -15.57
N GLN A 69 -14.65 -12.29 -16.39
CA GLN A 69 -15.66 -13.29 -16.01
C GLN A 69 -15.12 -14.38 -15.07
N ARG A 70 -13.80 -14.56 -15.01
CA ARG A 70 -13.16 -15.58 -14.17
C ARG A 70 -11.76 -15.14 -13.76
N LEU A 71 -11.48 -15.18 -12.47
CA LEU A 71 -10.17 -14.88 -11.88
C LEU A 71 -9.78 -16.04 -10.99
N ASP A 72 -8.94 -16.91 -11.53
CA ASP A 72 -8.52 -18.15 -10.88
C ASP A 72 -7.45 -17.88 -9.82
N PHE A 73 -6.60 -16.88 -10.06
CA PHE A 73 -5.43 -16.57 -9.25
C PHE A 73 -5.43 -15.12 -8.81
N SER A 74 -5.01 -14.89 -7.57
CA SER A 74 -4.90 -13.55 -6.99
C SER A 74 -3.66 -13.45 -6.12
N VAL A 75 -2.93 -12.34 -6.25
CA VAL A 75 -1.76 -12.01 -5.44
C VAL A 75 -1.94 -10.63 -4.81
N LEU A 76 -1.61 -10.52 -3.53
CA LEU A 76 -1.60 -9.27 -2.79
C LEU A 76 -0.17 -8.77 -2.57
N HIS A 77 -0.02 -7.46 -2.61
CA HIS A 77 1.19 -6.74 -2.25
C HIS A 77 0.85 -5.45 -1.51
N PHE A 78 1.74 -5.01 -0.62
CA PHE A 78 1.47 -3.84 0.22
C PHE A 78 2.61 -2.84 0.16
N VAL A 79 2.25 -1.56 0.10
CA VAL A 79 3.20 -0.44 0.19
C VAL A 79 2.69 0.54 1.24
N LEU A 80 3.57 0.89 2.16
CA LEU A 80 3.35 1.91 3.17
C LEU A 80 4.14 3.15 2.78
N ILE A 81 3.50 4.32 2.87
CA ILE A 81 4.13 5.63 2.69
C ILE A 81 4.08 6.36 4.04
N PRO A 82 5.12 6.23 4.91
CA PRO A 82 5.10 6.74 6.28
C PRO A 82 4.84 8.24 6.38
N GLU A 83 5.49 9.04 5.54
CA GLU A 83 5.37 10.50 5.53
C GLU A 83 3.96 10.99 5.16
N LYS A 84 3.17 10.14 4.51
CA LYS A 84 1.79 10.40 4.11
C LYS A 84 0.78 9.68 5.01
N ALA A 85 1.25 8.86 5.96
CA ALA A 85 0.41 7.95 6.75
C ALA A 85 -0.56 7.16 5.85
N THR A 86 -0.06 6.64 4.72
CA THR A 86 -0.89 5.98 3.70
C THR A 86 -0.47 4.53 3.52
N TRP A 87 -1.46 3.66 3.41
CA TRP A 87 -1.31 2.26 3.05
C TRP A 87 -1.93 2.03 1.67
N LEU A 88 -1.15 1.44 0.78
CA LEU A 88 -1.56 1.03 -0.55
C LEU A 88 -1.58 -0.50 -0.59
N ASP A 89 -2.78 -1.06 -0.76
CA ASP A 89 -2.95 -2.47 -1.10
C ASP A 89 -3.00 -2.59 -2.63
N PHE A 90 -2.12 -3.41 -3.19
CA PHE A 90 -2.15 -3.78 -4.59
C PHE A 90 -2.58 -5.23 -4.72
N MET A 91 -3.43 -5.47 -5.71
CA MET A 91 -3.92 -6.80 -6.02
C MET A 91 -3.76 -7.04 -7.51
N LEU A 92 -3.12 -8.16 -7.85
CA LEU A 92 -2.96 -8.62 -9.22
C LEU A 92 -3.73 -9.93 -9.38
N GLU A 93 -4.64 -9.97 -10.34
CA GLU A 93 -5.53 -11.11 -10.57
C GLU A 93 -5.42 -11.56 -12.02
N ALA A 94 -5.53 -12.86 -12.25
CA ALA A 94 -5.44 -13.46 -13.57
C ALA A 94 -6.39 -14.65 -13.70
N ASP A 95 -6.89 -14.86 -14.92
CA ASP A 95 -7.40 -16.18 -15.29
C ASP A 95 -6.25 -17.15 -15.56
N ARG A 96 -6.57 -18.45 -15.54
CA ARG A 96 -5.58 -19.51 -15.78
C ARG A 96 -4.94 -19.44 -17.17
N ALA A 97 -5.68 -18.99 -18.18
CA ALA A 97 -5.17 -18.93 -19.54
C ALA A 97 -4.09 -17.85 -19.69
N SER A 98 -4.31 -16.68 -19.10
CA SER A 98 -3.42 -15.52 -19.13
C SER A 98 -2.13 -15.81 -18.39
N ILE A 99 -2.21 -16.34 -17.15
CA ILE A 99 -1.00 -16.67 -16.39
C ILE A 99 -0.28 -17.90 -16.96
N GLY A 100 -1.02 -18.86 -17.54
CA GLY A 100 -0.45 -19.99 -18.26
C GLY A 100 0.40 -19.56 -19.46
N LYS A 101 -0.07 -18.56 -20.23
CA LYS A 101 0.71 -17.96 -21.32
C LYS A 101 1.97 -17.28 -20.80
N ILE A 102 1.88 -16.50 -19.71
CA ILE A 102 3.06 -15.89 -19.08
C ILE A 102 4.05 -16.98 -18.66
N PHE A 103 3.57 -18.04 -18.01
CA PHE A 103 4.40 -19.15 -17.57
C PHE A 103 5.08 -19.85 -18.74
N GLU A 104 4.36 -20.17 -19.81
CA GLU A 104 4.90 -20.82 -21.01
C GLU A 104 5.99 -19.96 -21.67
N MET A 105 5.80 -18.64 -21.76
CA MET A 105 6.80 -17.73 -22.34
C MET A 105 8.10 -17.70 -21.53
N PHE A 106 8.02 -17.78 -20.20
CA PHE A 106 9.20 -17.74 -19.33
C PHE A 106 9.89 -19.10 -19.17
N SER A 107 9.11 -20.18 -19.09
CA SER A 107 9.62 -21.53 -18.80
C SER A 107 9.85 -22.38 -20.05
N GLY A 108 9.17 -22.06 -21.17
CA GLY A 108 9.08 -22.91 -22.36
C GLY A 108 8.18 -24.14 -22.19
N ILE A 109 7.40 -24.22 -21.10
CA ILE A 109 6.52 -25.36 -20.77
C ILE A 109 5.06 -24.93 -20.88
N SER A 110 4.26 -25.65 -21.67
CA SER A 110 2.87 -25.30 -21.96
C SER A 110 1.85 -25.71 -20.89
N GLU A 111 2.21 -26.65 -20.01
CA GLU A 111 1.34 -27.16 -18.95
C GLU A 111 1.99 -26.97 -17.58
N ALA A 112 1.26 -26.34 -16.65
CA ALA A 112 1.74 -26.02 -15.32
C ALA A 112 0.70 -26.35 -14.24
N ALA A 113 1.17 -26.77 -13.07
CA ALA A 113 0.32 -26.95 -11.90
C ALA A 113 -0.19 -25.58 -11.41
N ASP A 114 -1.29 -25.55 -10.64
CA ASP A 114 -1.79 -24.29 -10.05
C ASP A 114 -0.71 -23.58 -9.21
N GLU A 115 0.11 -24.35 -8.48
CA GLU A 115 1.21 -23.84 -7.66
C GLU A 115 2.25 -23.08 -8.50
N ASP A 116 2.64 -23.62 -9.67
CA ASP A 116 3.59 -22.97 -10.57
C ASP A 116 3.03 -21.67 -11.18
N LEU A 117 1.72 -21.66 -11.46
CA LEU A 117 1.03 -20.47 -11.99
C LEU A 117 0.88 -19.38 -10.93
N GLU A 118 0.59 -19.77 -9.68
CA GLU A 118 0.61 -18.84 -8.55
C GLU A 118 2.00 -18.23 -8.33
N ASP A 119 3.04 -19.06 -8.38
CA ASP A 119 4.43 -18.63 -8.27
C ASP A 119 4.79 -17.63 -9.38
N MET A 120 4.35 -17.89 -10.62
CA MET A 120 4.52 -16.98 -11.75
C MET A 120 3.76 -15.65 -11.54
N LEU A 121 2.56 -15.69 -10.98
CA LEU A 121 1.80 -14.46 -10.69
C LEU A 121 2.47 -13.63 -9.59
N ARG A 122 3.01 -14.29 -8.55
CA ARG A 122 3.80 -13.61 -7.51
C ARG A 122 5.07 -12.99 -8.08
N GLU A 123 5.75 -13.68 -8.99
CA GLU A 123 6.94 -13.13 -9.63
C GLU A 123 6.61 -11.95 -10.55
N THR A 124 5.51 -12.04 -11.31
CA THR A 124 4.98 -10.91 -12.10
C THR A 124 4.70 -9.71 -11.21
N MET A 125 4.07 -9.92 -10.05
CA MET A 125 3.83 -8.85 -9.08
C MET A 125 5.12 -8.30 -8.46
N ASN A 126 6.13 -9.15 -8.20
CA ASN A 126 7.45 -8.73 -7.74
C ASN A 126 8.13 -7.77 -8.74
N LEU A 127 8.04 -8.06 -10.04
CA LEU A 127 8.60 -7.20 -11.09
C LEU A 127 7.89 -5.86 -11.15
N ILE A 128 6.55 -5.85 -11.16
CA ILE A 128 5.74 -4.62 -11.11
C ILE A 128 6.11 -3.80 -9.87
N HIS A 129 6.23 -4.47 -8.73
CA HIS A 129 6.66 -3.85 -7.49
C HIS A 129 8.06 -3.24 -7.57
N GLY A 130 9.03 -3.90 -8.20
CA GLY A 130 10.36 -3.35 -8.43
C GLY A 130 10.33 -2.01 -9.17
N SER A 131 9.47 -1.91 -10.20
CA SER A 131 9.23 -0.66 -10.93
C SER A 131 8.54 0.39 -10.09
N LEU A 132 7.49 0.02 -9.33
CA LEU A 132 6.80 0.93 -8.43
C LEU A 132 7.75 1.52 -7.38
N LYS A 133 8.53 0.67 -6.70
CA LYS A 133 9.53 1.11 -5.71
C LYS A 133 10.55 2.07 -6.31
N SER A 134 11.00 1.79 -7.54
CA SER A 134 11.94 2.66 -8.25
C SER A 134 11.32 4.02 -8.58
N ALA A 135 10.04 4.05 -8.96
CA ALA A 135 9.29 5.27 -9.21
C ALA A 135 9.07 6.10 -7.92
N PHE A 136 8.71 5.47 -6.80
CA PHE A 136 8.65 6.16 -5.50
C PHE A 136 10.00 6.79 -5.13
N LYS A 137 11.07 6.01 -5.28
CA LYS A 137 12.43 6.46 -4.96
C LYS A 137 12.89 7.62 -5.85
N SER A 138 12.58 7.61 -7.14
CA SER A 138 12.96 8.69 -8.06
C SER A 138 12.27 10.02 -7.72
N GLN A 139 11.12 9.96 -7.05
CA GLN A 139 10.40 11.11 -6.51
C GLN A 139 10.82 11.49 -5.09
N GLY A 140 11.82 10.82 -4.51
CA GLY A 140 12.30 11.09 -3.15
C GLY A 140 11.36 10.59 -2.05
N ILE A 141 10.42 9.70 -2.37
CA ILE A 141 9.42 9.18 -1.43
C ILE A 141 9.94 7.88 -0.82
N ASP A 142 10.10 7.84 0.50
CA ASP A 142 10.45 6.62 1.23
C ASP A 142 9.22 5.73 1.37
N VAL A 143 9.41 4.43 1.07
CA VAL A 143 8.35 3.44 1.15
C VAL A 143 8.78 2.24 1.97
N ILE A 144 7.84 1.73 2.77
CA ILE A 144 7.99 0.47 3.49
C ILE A 144 7.23 -0.61 2.73
N ILE A 145 7.89 -1.73 2.47
CA ILE A 145 7.29 -2.91 1.84
C ILE A 145 7.35 -4.04 2.87
N PRO A 146 6.24 -4.35 3.54
CA PRO A 146 6.31 -5.11 4.76
C PRO A 146 6.41 -6.62 4.55
N VAL A 147 6.03 -7.10 3.37
CA VAL A 147 6.07 -8.51 2.96
C VAL A 147 6.36 -8.61 1.46
N VAL A 148 6.83 -9.77 1.02
CA VAL A 148 6.86 -10.12 -0.42
C VAL A 148 5.44 -10.48 -0.88
N PRO A 149 5.10 -10.36 -2.18
CA PRO A 149 3.78 -10.69 -2.70
C PRO A 149 3.30 -12.07 -2.25
N GLN A 150 2.02 -12.18 -1.90
CA GLN A 150 1.43 -13.41 -1.35
C GLN A 150 0.22 -13.85 -2.17
N SER A 151 0.15 -15.13 -2.51
CA SER A 151 -1.06 -15.72 -3.09
C SER A 151 -2.19 -15.66 -2.08
N VAL A 152 -3.38 -15.29 -2.55
CA VAL A 152 -4.61 -15.40 -1.76
C VAL A 152 -5.70 -16.06 -2.59
N ALA A 153 -6.51 -16.88 -1.95
CA ALA A 153 -7.62 -17.53 -2.62
C ALA A 153 -8.66 -16.47 -3.05
N SER A 154 -9.05 -16.49 -4.32
CA SER A 154 -9.94 -15.47 -4.92
C SER A 154 -11.28 -15.31 -4.19
N ASN A 155 -11.76 -16.37 -3.52
CA ASN A 155 -13.00 -16.36 -2.73
C ASN A 155 -12.88 -15.56 -1.42
N LEU A 156 -11.68 -15.34 -0.89
CA LEU A 156 -11.46 -14.54 0.32
C LEU A 156 -11.53 -13.05 0.05
N LEU A 157 -11.28 -12.63 -1.20
CA LEU A 157 -11.24 -11.23 -1.59
C LEU A 157 -12.64 -10.60 -1.64
N SER A 158 -13.65 -11.34 -2.11
CA SER A 158 -15.04 -10.85 -2.18
C SER A 158 -15.61 -10.47 -0.81
N HIS A 159 -15.15 -11.13 0.25
CA HIS A 159 -15.59 -10.87 1.62
C HIS A 159 -14.95 -9.61 2.22
N VAL A 160 -13.76 -9.25 1.75
CA VAL A 160 -13.00 -8.07 2.24
C VAL A 160 -13.29 -6.84 1.39
N ALA A 161 -13.54 -7.00 0.09
CA ALA A 161 -13.82 -5.91 -0.84
C ALA A 161 -15.12 -5.14 -0.52
N GLY A 162 -16.11 -5.77 0.11
CA GLY A 162 -17.42 -5.16 0.40
C GLY A 162 -17.40 -3.95 1.35
N GLY A 163 -16.25 -3.61 1.94
CA GLY A 163 -16.09 -2.44 2.82
C GLY A 163 -14.85 -1.60 2.51
N VAL A 164 -14.23 -1.78 1.34
CA VAL A 164 -12.96 -1.14 1.00
C VAL A 164 -13.14 -0.26 -0.23
N SER A 165 -12.82 1.02 -0.11
CA SER A 165 -12.85 1.95 -1.25
C SER A 165 -11.72 1.60 -2.22
N VAL A 166 -12.08 1.07 -3.39
CA VAL A 166 -11.15 0.86 -4.48
C VAL A 166 -10.76 2.23 -5.05
N GLN A 167 -9.46 2.51 -5.10
CA GLN A 167 -8.97 3.78 -5.63
C GLN A 167 -8.93 3.73 -7.15
N SER A 168 -8.34 2.66 -7.69
CA SER A 168 -8.28 2.45 -9.13
C SER A 168 -8.25 0.96 -9.46
N ARG A 169 -8.71 0.65 -10.66
CA ARG A 169 -8.73 -0.70 -11.19
C ARG A 169 -8.48 -0.64 -12.69
N HIS A 170 -7.53 -1.44 -13.13
CA HIS A 170 -7.08 -1.44 -14.51
C HIS A 170 -6.99 -2.87 -15.04
N LEU A 171 -7.44 -3.04 -16.28
CA LEU A 171 -7.18 -4.21 -17.09
C LEU A 171 -5.88 -3.98 -17.86
N LEU A 172 -4.86 -4.76 -17.53
CA LEU A 172 -3.58 -4.82 -18.20
C LEU A 172 -3.67 -5.86 -19.32
N LYS A 173 -3.49 -5.42 -20.57
CA LYS A 173 -3.55 -6.30 -21.74
C LYS A 173 -2.21 -6.37 -22.45
N VAL A 174 -1.80 -7.60 -22.77
CA VAL A 174 -0.64 -7.87 -23.63
C VAL A 174 -0.98 -8.99 -24.60
N GLY A 175 -1.25 -8.64 -25.87
CA GLY A 175 -1.81 -9.60 -26.83
C GLY A 175 -3.11 -10.23 -26.29
N ASP A 176 -3.08 -11.54 -26.09
CA ASP A 176 -4.21 -12.32 -25.54
C ASP A 176 -4.18 -12.47 -24.01
N ILE A 177 -3.18 -11.89 -23.33
CA ILE A 177 -3.04 -11.97 -21.87
C ILE A 177 -3.82 -10.82 -21.26
N SER A 178 -4.61 -11.13 -20.23
CA SER A 178 -5.37 -10.14 -19.47
C SER A 178 -5.14 -10.33 -17.98
N LEU A 179 -4.59 -9.29 -17.34
CA LEU A 179 -4.40 -9.22 -15.89
C LEU A 179 -5.22 -8.06 -15.34
N ARG A 180 -5.80 -8.23 -14.16
CA ARG A 180 -6.48 -7.14 -13.45
C ARG A 180 -5.60 -6.65 -12.32
N MET A 181 -5.30 -5.36 -12.32
CA MET A 181 -4.61 -4.71 -11.22
C MET A 181 -5.60 -3.80 -10.48
N THR A 182 -5.76 -4.03 -9.19
CA THR A 182 -6.56 -3.18 -8.32
C THR A 182 -5.64 -2.49 -7.31
N MET A 183 -5.79 -1.18 -7.17
CA MET A 183 -5.14 -0.39 -6.13
C MET A 183 -6.20 0.12 -5.15
N ILE A 184 -5.93 -0.09 -3.87
CA ILE A 184 -6.72 0.42 -2.76
C ILE A 184 -5.81 1.31 -1.93
N ALA A 185 -6.26 2.53 -1.67
CA ALA A 185 -5.56 3.45 -0.80
C ALA A 185 -6.36 3.65 0.49
N ARG A 186 -5.66 3.67 1.63
CA ARG A 186 -6.30 3.94 2.92
C ARG A 186 -5.38 4.69 3.88
N PRO A 187 -5.95 5.48 4.81
CA PRO A 187 -5.18 6.01 5.93
C PRO A 187 -4.58 4.87 6.75
N SER A 188 -3.34 5.05 7.16
CA SER A 188 -2.58 4.15 8.03
C SER A 188 -1.79 5.00 9.01
N PRO A 189 -2.47 5.55 10.04
CA PRO A 189 -1.84 6.39 11.03
C PRO A 189 -0.76 5.61 11.79
N LEU A 190 0.31 6.31 12.15
CA LEU A 190 1.34 5.77 13.02
C LEU A 190 0.81 5.74 14.46
N VAL A 191 0.74 4.55 15.04
CA VAL A 191 0.25 4.35 16.41
C VAL A 191 1.38 3.86 17.30
N ARG A 192 1.49 4.41 18.52
CA ARG A 192 2.40 3.89 19.54
C ARG A 192 1.68 2.88 20.44
N LYS A 193 2.02 1.60 20.30
CA LYS A 193 1.44 0.50 21.09
C LYS A 193 2.44 -0.01 22.11
N LYS A 194 1.96 -0.42 23.29
CA LYS A 194 2.82 -1.19 24.21
C LYS A 194 3.22 -2.49 23.53
N LEU A 195 4.40 -3.03 23.86
CA LEU A 195 4.86 -4.27 23.25
C LEU A 195 3.85 -5.42 23.39
N ALA A 196 3.17 -5.52 24.54
CA ALA A 196 2.12 -6.51 24.78
C ALA A 196 0.85 -6.34 23.92
N ASP A 197 0.62 -5.14 23.36
CA ASP A 197 -0.55 -4.81 22.54
C ASP A 197 -0.26 -4.88 21.03
N ILE A 198 0.98 -5.19 20.64
CA ILE A 198 1.35 -5.42 19.24
C ILE A 198 0.75 -6.75 18.80
N GLY A 199 0.03 -6.75 17.69
CA GLY A 199 -0.61 -7.94 17.13
C GLY A 199 0.07 -8.46 15.88
N VAL A 200 -0.42 -9.60 15.39
CA VAL A 200 -0.08 -10.12 14.06
C VAL A 200 -0.45 -9.09 12.98
N ALA A 201 0.33 -9.05 11.91
CA ALA A 201 0.23 -8.15 10.77
C ALA A 201 0.51 -6.67 11.06
N ASN A 202 0.76 -6.26 12.32
CA ASN A 202 1.32 -4.94 12.58
C ASN A 202 2.68 -4.79 11.89
N VAL A 203 2.95 -3.60 11.34
CA VAL A 203 4.24 -3.29 10.71
C VAL A 203 5.00 -2.34 11.60
N LEU A 204 6.24 -2.69 11.95
CA LEU A 204 7.08 -1.80 12.75
C LEU A 204 7.50 -0.57 11.94
N ALA A 205 7.25 0.63 12.46
CA ALA A 205 7.71 1.87 11.83
C ALA A 205 9.19 2.19 12.12
N GLU A 206 9.70 1.60 13.19
CA GLU A 206 11.08 1.74 13.69
C GLU A 206 11.63 0.34 14.01
N ALA A 207 12.95 0.19 14.05
CA ALA A 207 13.55 -1.07 14.46
C ALA A 207 13.28 -1.33 15.95
N LEU A 208 12.89 -2.56 16.29
CA LEU A 208 12.72 -2.97 17.69
C LEU A 208 14.04 -3.47 18.26
N LYS A 209 14.43 -2.92 19.40
CA LYS A 209 15.70 -3.20 20.11
C LYS A 209 15.44 -3.60 21.56
N PRO A 210 16.37 -4.31 22.24
CA PRO A 210 16.23 -4.67 23.64
C PRO A 210 16.16 -3.46 24.57
N ASP A 211 16.89 -2.39 24.24
CA ASP A 211 16.89 -1.05 24.86
C ASP A 211 17.10 0.00 23.76
N ASP A 212 16.73 1.26 24.03
CA ASP A 212 16.87 2.38 23.09
C ASP A 212 18.34 2.68 22.76
N ASN A 213 19.25 2.40 23.69
CA ASN A 213 20.70 2.59 23.52
C ASN A 213 21.42 1.39 22.92
N ASP A 214 20.74 0.26 22.70
CA ASP A 214 21.37 -0.94 22.18
C ASP A 214 21.61 -0.81 20.66
N GLU A 215 22.70 -1.39 20.17
CA GLU A 215 22.97 -1.52 18.73
C GLU A 215 22.30 -2.75 18.13
N ILE A 216 21.95 -3.73 18.98
CA ILE A 216 21.35 -4.99 18.56
C ILE A 216 19.90 -4.76 18.12
N VAL A 217 19.64 -4.97 16.83
CA VAL A 217 18.28 -4.95 16.27
C VAL A 217 17.66 -6.34 16.38
N LEU A 218 16.56 -6.45 17.12
CA LEU A 218 15.80 -7.70 17.25
C LEU A 218 14.86 -7.91 16.06
N ILE A 219 14.20 -6.84 15.62
CA ILE A 219 13.27 -6.83 14.49
C ILE A 219 13.49 -5.54 13.71
N ASN A 220 13.70 -5.65 12.40
CA ASN A 220 13.97 -4.49 11.55
C ASN A 220 12.74 -3.62 11.36
N ARG A 221 12.97 -2.31 11.13
CA ARG A 221 11.96 -1.40 10.58
C ARG A 221 11.31 -2.01 9.34
N GLY A 222 10.01 -1.82 9.22
CA GLY A 222 9.21 -2.29 8.09
C GLY A 222 8.83 -3.76 8.16
N THR A 223 9.27 -4.50 9.17
CA THR A 223 8.90 -5.92 9.31
C THR A 223 7.43 -6.04 9.71
N MET A 224 6.66 -6.84 8.95
CA MET A 224 5.34 -7.30 9.37
C MET A 224 5.46 -8.38 10.46
N ILE A 225 4.77 -8.20 11.58
CA ILE A 225 4.79 -9.13 12.70
C ILE A 225 3.96 -10.38 12.34
N ASN A 226 4.63 -11.52 12.17
CA ASN A 226 3.98 -12.83 12.10
C ASN A 226 3.97 -13.52 13.48
N SER A 227 3.35 -14.69 13.60
CA SER A 227 3.24 -15.42 14.87
C SER A 227 4.59 -15.74 15.53
N LYS A 228 5.64 -15.97 14.74
CA LYS A 228 6.99 -16.24 15.27
C LYS A 228 7.62 -14.98 15.86
N LEU A 229 7.48 -13.84 15.18
CA LEU A 229 7.98 -12.55 15.65
C LEU A 229 7.16 -12.02 16.82
N LEU A 230 5.85 -12.25 16.83
CA LEU A 230 4.97 -11.86 17.91
C LEU A 230 5.41 -12.47 19.25
N ARG A 231 5.83 -13.75 19.25
CA ARG A 231 6.41 -14.37 20.44
C ARG A 231 7.62 -13.60 20.96
N LYS A 232 8.55 -13.22 20.08
CA LYS A 232 9.73 -12.42 20.48
C LYS A 232 9.35 -11.05 21.05
N VAL A 233 8.33 -10.41 20.48
CA VAL A 233 7.82 -9.13 20.97
C VAL A 233 7.23 -9.28 22.38
N HIS A 234 6.46 -10.34 22.63
CA HIS A 234 5.91 -10.63 23.96
C HIS A 234 6.98 -11.03 24.97
N ASP A 235 7.94 -11.86 24.57
CA ASP A 235 9.09 -12.21 25.42
C ASP A 235 9.79 -10.92 25.89
N LEU A 236 10.02 -9.96 24.98
CA LEU A 236 10.60 -8.67 25.33
C LEU A 236 9.70 -7.84 26.25
N ALA A 237 8.38 -7.88 26.05
CA ALA A 237 7.41 -7.19 26.88
C ALA A 237 7.38 -7.71 28.33
N GLU A 238 7.63 -9.00 28.55
CA GLU A 238 7.68 -9.60 29.89
C GLU A 238 8.87 -9.11 30.71
N TYR A 239 10.01 -8.83 30.06
CA TYR A 239 11.21 -8.29 30.71
C TYR A 239 11.19 -6.76 30.83
N ASP A 240 10.17 -6.11 30.29
CA ASP A 240 10.08 -4.66 30.20
C ASP A 240 9.23 -4.06 31.31
N SER A 241 9.87 -3.73 32.44
CA SER A 241 9.21 -3.11 33.59
C SER A 241 8.67 -1.69 33.30
N GLU A 242 9.17 -1.03 32.26
CA GLU A 242 8.83 0.37 31.95
C GLU A 242 7.61 0.52 31.03
N GLY A 243 7.12 -0.58 30.44
CA GLY A 243 5.95 -0.57 29.55
C GLY A 243 6.19 0.23 28.27
N ARG A 244 7.35 -0.01 27.64
CA ARG A 244 7.78 0.61 26.39
C ARG A 244 6.77 0.41 25.28
N LYS A 245 6.80 1.39 24.38
CA LYS A 245 5.92 1.45 23.23
C LYS A 245 6.72 1.40 21.95
N ALA A 246 6.27 0.60 20.98
CA ALA A 246 6.78 0.64 19.63
C ALA A 246 5.83 1.44 18.73
N ALA A 247 6.41 2.19 17.80
CA ALA A 247 5.66 2.84 16.74
C ALA A 247 5.34 1.80 15.65
N VAL A 248 4.05 1.61 15.36
CA VAL A 248 3.56 0.60 14.41
C VAL A 248 2.50 1.17 13.48
N PHE A 249 2.44 0.63 12.27
CA PHE A 249 1.31 0.77 11.37
C PHE A 249 0.33 -0.39 11.59
N GLU A 250 -0.96 -0.08 11.55
CA GLU A 250 -2.01 -1.10 11.63
C GLU A 250 -2.24 -1.76 10.26
N PRO A 251 -2.43 -3.09 10.22
CA PRO A 251 -2.65 -3.78 8.96
C PRO A 251 -3.97 -3.37 8.32
N SER A 252 -3.95 -3.22 7.00
CA SER A 252 -5.17 -3.20 6.20
C SER A 252 -5.96 -4.52 6.38
N PRO A 253 -7.28 -4.52 6.10
CA PRO A 253 -8.06 -5.75 6.04
C PRO A 253 -7.45 -6.82 5.14
N LEU A 254 -6.86 -6.42 4.00
CA LEU A 254 -6.20 -7.32 3.06
C LEU A 254 -4.88 -7.87 3.62
N ALA A 255 -4.09 -7.04 4.32
CA ALA A 255 -2.87 -7.47 4.99
C ALA A 255 -3.10 -8.47 6.12
N ARG A 256 -4.33 -8.60 6.64
CA ARG A 256 -4.69 -9.64 7.62
C ARG A 256 -4.93 -11.02 7.00
N LEU A 257 -5.08 -11.08 5.67
CA LEU A 257 -5.27 -12.34 4.95
C LEU A 257 -3.96 -13.06 4.67
N VAL A 258 -2.83 -12.33 4.70
CA VAL A 258 -1.50 -12.90 4.48
C VAL A 258 -0.94 -13.52 5.76
N LYS A 259 -0.10 -14.55 5.62
CA LYS A 259 0.41 -15.38 6.73
C LYS A 259 1.87 -15.10 7.05
#